data_AF-A0A847XXL5-F1
#
_entry.id   AF-A0A847XXL5-F1
#
_cell.length_a   1.000
_cell.length_b   1.000
_cell.length_c   1.000
_cell.angle_alpha   90.00
_cell.angle_beta   90.00
_cell.angle_gamma   90.00
#
_symmetry.space_group_name_H-M   'P 1'
#
loop_
_entity.id
_entity.type
_entity.pdbx_description
1 polymer ?
#
loop_
_entity_poly.entity_id
_entity_poly.type
_entity_poly.pdbx_seq_one_letter_code
_entity_poly.pdbx_strand_id
1 'polypeptide(L)'
;MDKKFVITGILLVGMILSGLWLSRTGKPLNTVLLTIHKLVSLATLIFLIVTILQIHRVTPLSPFELGISLLAGLLFLALIATGGLLSTGNPIPPLVHQIHRYLPYVLLLSAALDIYLVLPLKP
;
A
#
# COMPACT_ATOMS: atom_id res chain seq x y z
N MET A 1 -9.09 15.34 -13.50
CA MET A 1 -8.46 14.55 -12.41
C MET A 1 -6.97 14.50 -12.66
N ASP A 2 -6.15 14.73 -11.64
CA ASP A 2 -4.70 14.56 -11.74
C ASP A 2 -4.38 13.10 -12.14
N LYS A 3 -3.44 12.91 -13.07
CA LYS A 3 -2.99 11.57 -13.48
C LYS A 3 -2.45 10.77 -12.30
N LYS A 4 -1.76 11.44 -11.36
CA LYS A 4 -1.23 10.83 -10.13
C LYS A 4 -2.36 10.26 -9.27
N PHE A 5 -3.46 11.01 -9.13
CA PHE A 5 -4.65 10.55 -8.41
C PHE A 5 -5.19 9.24 -9.00
N VAL A 6 -5.38 9.21 -10.33
CA VAL A 6 -5.92 8.03 -11.02
C VAL A 6 -4.98 6.83 -10.89
N ILE A 7 -3.67 7.05 -11.08
CA ILE A 7 -2.66 5.98 -10.98
C ILE A 7 -2.61 5.42 -9.56
N THR A 8 -2.56 6.26 -8.52
CA THR A 8 -2.55 5.81 -7.13
C THR A 8 -3.81 4.99 -6.80
N GLY A 9 -4.98 5.44 -7.25
CA GLY A 9 -6.23 4.72 -7.07
C GLY A 9 -6.22 3.33 -7.72
N ILE A 10 -5.78 3.23 -8.98
CA ILE A 10 -5.67 1.95 -9.70
C ILE A 10 -4.70 1.01 -8.99
N LEU A 11 -3.55 1.51 -8.56
CA LEU A 11 -2.53 0.72 -7.88
C LEU A 11 -3.02 0.18 -6.53
N LEU A 12 -3.67 1.02 -5.71
CA LEU A 12 -4.28 0.60 -4.44
C LEU A 12 -5.37 -0.47 -4.66
N VAL A 13 -6.28 -0.25 -5.61
CA VAL A 13 -7.34 -1.21 -5.92
C VAL A 13 -6.75 -2.52 -6.44
N GLY A 14 -5.76 -2.46 -7.34
CA GLY A 14 -5.08 -3.64 -7.86
C GLY A 14 -4.38 -4.45 -6.77
N MET A 15 -3.72 -3.79 -5.83
CA MET A 15 -3.10 -4.43 -4.66
C MET A 15 -4.14 -5.16 -3.80
N ILE A 16 -5.26 -4.50 -3.47
CA ILE A 16 -6.30 -5.07 -2.62
C ILE A 16 -6.99 -6.25 -3.31
N LEU A 17 -7.39 -6.09 -4.58
CA LEU A 17 -8.10 -7.14 -5.32
C LEU A 17 -7.22 -8.37 -5.53
N SER A 18 -5.93 -8.18 -5.88
CA SER A 18 -4.99 -9.30 -6.02
C SER A 18 -4.74 -10.01 -4.68
N GLY A 19 -4.66 -9.28 -3.56
CA GLY A 19 -4.51 -9.87 -2.23
C GLY A 19 -5.75 -10.64 -1.78
N LEU A 20 -6.94 -10.10 -2.03
CA LEU A 20 -8.21 -10.78 -1.77
C LEU A 20 -8.34 -12.04 -2.61
N TRP A 21 -7.97 -11.98 -3.89
CA TRP A 21 -7.96 -13.16 -4.75
C TRP A 21 -7.02 -14.22 -4.21
N LEU A 22 -5.78 -13.86 -3.85
CA LEU A 22 -4.81 -14.79 -3.27
C LEU A 22 -5.32 -15.43 -1.97
N SER A 23 -6.06 -14.69 -1.14
CA SER A 23 -6.66 -15.22 0.09
C SER A 23 -7.70 -16.31 -0.16
N ARG A 24 -8.37 -16.27 -1.33
CA ARG A 24 -9.41 -17.24 -1.73
C ARG A 24 -8.86 -18.48 -2.43
N THR A 25 -7.65 -18.45 -2.98
CA THR A 25 -7.07 -19.60 -3.68
C THR A 25 -6.55 -20.69 -2.73
N GLY A 26 -6.43 -20.40 -1.43
CA GLY A 26 -5.89 -21.35 -0.45
C GLY A 26 -4.40 -21.63 -0.63
N LYS A 27 -3.88 -22.61 0.12
CA LYS A 27 -2.51 -23.12 -0.04
C LYS A 27 -2.53 -24.42 -0.88
N PRO A 28 -1.51 -24.68 -1.73
CA PRO A 28 -0.33 -23.84 -1.99
C PRO A 28 -0.68 -22.55 -2.75
N LEU A 29 0.07 -21.47 -2.47
CA LEU A 29 -0.18 -20.16 -3.09
C LEU A 29 0.11 -20.22 -4.59
N ASN A 30 -0.77 -19.61 -5.41
CA ASN A 30 -0.51 -19.46 -6.84
C ASN A 30 0.66 -18.47 -7.05
N THR A 31 1.80 -18.97 -7.55
CA THR A 31 3.04 -18.19 -7.73
C THR A 31 2.88 -16.98 -8.64
N VAL A 32 2.06 -17.07 -9.69
CA VAL A 32 1.81 -15.96 -10.62
C VAL A 32 1.04 -14.86 -9.90
N LEU A 33 -0.06 -15.22 -9.23
CA LEU A 33 -0.88 -14.27 -8.48
C LEU A 33 -0.11 -13.62 -7.32
N LEU A 34 0.70 -14.42 -6.62
CA LEU A 34 1.59 -13.94 -5.55
C LEU A 34 2.61 -12.93 -6.08
N THR A 35 3.24 -13.23 -7.22
CA THR A 35 4.20 -12.34 -7.87
C THR A 35 3.54 -11.02 -8.26
N ILE A 36 2.36 -11.08 -8.91
CA ILE A 36 1.58 -9.89 -9.28
C ILE A 36 1.27 -9.05 -8.04
N HIS A 37 0.73 -9.67 -6.99
CA HIS A 37 0.37 -8.96 -5.76
C HIS A 37 1.58 -8.24 -5.15
N LYS A 38 2.74 -8.90 -5.06
CA LYS A 38 3.97 -8.31 -4.52
C LYS A 38 4.51 -7.17 -5.38
N LEU A 39 4.56 -7.35 -6.70
CA LEU A 39 5.03 -6.32 -7.61
C LEU A 39 4.13 -5.09 -7.62
N VAL A 40 2.80 -5.29 -7.61
CA VAL A 40 1.84 -4.17 -7.51
C VAL A 40 1.98 -3.47 -6.16
N SER A 41 2.14 -4.20 -5.06
CA SER A 41 2.34 -3.62 -3.72
C SER A 41 3.60 -2.76 -3.66
N LEU A 42 4.72 -3.27 -4.19
CA LEU A 42 5.98 -2.54 -4.24
C LEU A 42 5.91 -1.32 -5.16
N ALA A 43 5.32 -1.47 -6.36
CA ALA A 43 5.12 -0.37 -7.29
C ALA A 43 4.24 0.73 -6.67
N THR A 44 3.20 0.36 -5.93
CA THR A 44 2.33 1.31 -5.22
C THR A 44 3.12 2.12 -4.20
N LEU A 45 3.93 1.45 -3.36
CA LEU A 45 4.74 2.11 -2.34
C LEU A 45 5.78 3.06 -2.97
N ILE A 46 6.53 2.59 -3.98
CA ILE A 46 7.53 3.40 -4.66
C ILE A 46 6.87 4.62 -5.32
N PHE A 47 5.77 4.41 -6.05
CA PHE A 47 5.04 5.48 -6.71
C PHE A 47 4.56 6.54 -5.72
N LEU A 48 4.02 6.12 -4.57
CA LEU A 48 3.56 7.02 -3.51
C LEU A 48 4.72 7.85 -2.95
N ILE A 49 5.83 7.20 -2.58
CA ILE A 49 7.03 7.88 -2.06
C ILE A 49 7.55 8.92 -3.05
N VAL A 50 7.75 8.53 -4.32
CA VAL A 50 8.25 9.44 -5.37
C VAL A 50 7.29 10.61 -5.55
N THR A 51 5.98 10.35 -5.56
CA THR A 51 4.96 11.38 -5.71
C THR A 51 4.99 12.39 -4.56
N ILE A 52 5.05 11.91 -3.31
CA ILE A 52 5.13 12.76 -2.11
C ILE A 52 6.41 13.61 -2.14
N LEU A 53 7.56 13.01 -2.48
CA LEU A 53 8.83 13.73 -2.58
C LEU A 53 8.81 14.81 -3.67
N GLN A 54 8.19 14.53 -4.82
CA GLN A 54 8.04 15.53 -5.88
C GLN A 54 7.14 16.68 -5.44
N ILE A 55 5.99 16.39 -4.83
CA ILE A 55 5.06 17.41 -4.33
C ILE A 55 5.72 18.27 -3.26
N HIS A 56 6.41 17.66 -2.30
CA HIS A 56 7.09 18.37 -1.21
C HIS A 56 8.17 19.34 -1.72
N ARG A 57 8.85 19.01 -2.83
CA ARG A 57 9.86 19.89 -3.46
C ARG A 57 9.25 21.12 -4.13
N VAL A 58 8.09 20.97 -4.76
CA VAL A 58 7.41 22.07 -5.46
C VAL A 58 6.65 22.94 -4.48
N THR A 59 5.99 22.33 -3.49
CA THR A 59 5.30 23.07 -2.45
C THR A 59 5.36 22.29 -1.12
N PRO A 60 6.13 22.78 -0.14
CA PRO A 60 6.35 22.09 1.12
C PRO A 60 5.04 21.61 1.76
N LEU A 61 5.04 20.34 2.13
CA LEU A 61 3.95 19.73 2.88
C LEU A 61 3.97 20.22 4.33
N SER A 62 2.80 20.44 4.89
CA SER A 62 2.66 20.73 6.32
C SER A 62 3.12 19.53 7.15
N PRO A 63 3.48 19.73 8.44
CA PRO A 63 3.83 18.62 9.33
C PRO A 63 2.73 17.55 9.43
N PHE A 64 1.46 17.96 9.33
CA PHE A 64 0.32 17.07 9.36
C PHE A 64 0.24 16.18 8.10
N GLU A 65 0.39 16.79 6.91
CA GLU A 65 0.44 16.06 5.63
C GLU A 65 1.61 15.07 5.62
N LEU A 66 2.81 15.51 6.04
CA LEU A 66 3.97 14.62 6.18
C LEU A 66 3.71 13.47 7.15
N GLY A 67 3.07 13.75 8.29
CA GLY A 67 2.74 12.72 9.29
C GLY A 67 1.84 11.62 8.72
N ILE A 68 0.82 12.00 7.93
CA ILE A 68 -0.08 11.04 7.27
C ILE A 68 0.65 10.24 6.20
N SER A 69 1.44 10.91 5.35
CA SER A 69 2.28 10.28 4.33
C SER A 69 3.26 9.26 4.94
N LEU A 70 3.92 9.62 6.04
CA LEU A 70 4.83 8.72 6.76
C LEU A 70 4.09 7.52 7.36
N LEU A 71 2.92 7.75 7.98
CA LEU A 71 2.08 6.69 8.50
C LEU A 71 1.66 5.71 7.38
N ALA A 72 1.20 6.22 6.23
CA ALA A 72 0.86 5.39 5.08
C ALA A 72 2.06 4.55 4.61
N GLY A 73 3.25 5.15 4.50
CA GLY A 73 4.48 4.45 4.15
C GLY A 73 4.85 3.34 5.13
N LEU A 74 4.75 3.59 6.44
CA LEU A 74 5.01 2.58 7.48
C LEU A 74 3.99 1.44 7.43
N LEU A 75 2.71 1.74 7.20
CA LEU A 75 1.67 0.73 7.05
C LEU A 75 1.91 -0.16 5.83
N PHE A 76 2.33 0.42 4.69
CA PHE A 76 2.74 -0.34 3.51
C PHE A 76 3.92 -1.27 3.81
N LEU A 77 4.97 -0.75 4.47
CA LEU A 77 6.13 -1.56 4.83
C LEU A 77 5.75 -2.73 5.75
N ALA A 78 4.91 -2.49 6.75
CA ALA A 78 4.39 -3.55 7.61
C ALA A 78 3.59 -4.60 6.83
N LEU A 79 2.76 -4.18 5.87
CA LEU A 79 1.98 -5.08 5.02
C LEU A 79 2.85 -5.91 4.07
N ILE A 80 3.87 -5.31 3.47
CA ILE A 80 4.84 -6.01 2.61
C ILE A 80 5.63 -7.04 3.44
N ALA A 81 6.11 -6.64 4.63
CA ALA A 81 6.85 -7.52 5.52
C ALA A 81 6.00 -8.71 5.99
N THR A 82 4.79 -8.43 6.49
CA THR A 82 3.85 -9.49 6.92
C THR A 82 3.43 -10.39 5.77
N GLY A 83 3.14 -9.84 4.57
CA GLY A 83 2.82 -10.64 3.39
C GLY A 83 4.00 -11.52 2.94
N GLY A 84 5.23 -11.01 3.04
CA GLY A 84 6.46 -11.75 2.82
C GLY A 84 6.57 -12.95 3.76
N LEU A 85 6.41 -12.73 5.07
CA LEU A 85 6.43 -13.78 6.09
C LEU A 85 5.36 -14.85 5.83
N LEU A 86 4.13 -14.45 5.53
CA LEU A 86 3.02 -15.35 5.22
C LEU A 86 3.25 -16.20 3.96
N SER A 87 4.13 -15.75 3.06
CA SER A 87 4.48 -16.45 1.83
C SER A 87 5.55 -17.54 2.01
N THR A 88 6.21 -17.63 3.17
CA THR A 88 7.40 -18.49 3.35
C THR A 88 7.09 -19.98 3.50
N GLY A 89 5.83 -20.35 3.75
CA GLY A 89 5.45 -21.73 4.06
C GLY A 89 5.80 -22.19 5.49
N ASN A 90 6.57 -21.40 6.24
CA ASN A 90 6.93 -21.68 7.62
C ASN A 90 5.76 -21.47 8.60
N PRO A 91 5.83 -22.03 9.82
CA PRO A 91 4.95 -21.64 10.91
C PRO A 91 5.14 -20.14 11.23
N ILE A 92 4.05 -19.37 11.16
CA ILE A 92 4.07 -17.92 11.43
C ILE A 92 3.14 -17.62 12.62
N PRO A 93 3.50 -16.69 13.53
CA PRO A 93 2.63 -16.31 14.64
C PRO A 93 1.25 -15.83 14.16
N PRO A 94 0.15 -16.16 14.88
CA PRO A 94 -1.21 -15.73 14.53
C PRO A 94 -1.35 -14.21 14.38
N LEU A 95 -0.56 -13.45 15.14
CA LEU A 95 -0.52 -12.00 15.08
C LEU A 95 -0.16 -11.48 13.68
N VAL A 96 0.78 -12.11 12.97
CA VAL A 96 1.17 -11.67 11.61
C VAL A 96 0.01 -11.84 10.63
N HIS A 97 -0.76 -12.93 10.77
CA HIS A 97 -1.98 -13.14 9.99
C HIS A 97 -3.04 -12.07 10.28
N GLN A 98 -3.24 -11.73 11.55
CA GLN A 98 -4.19 -10.68 11.94
C GLN A 98 -3.78 -9.31 11.41
N ILE A 99 -2.50 -8.96 11.56
CA ILE A 99 -1.94 -7.72 11.01
C ILE A 99 -2.19 -7.65 9.50
N HIS A 100 -1.77 -8.67 8.73
CA HIS A 100 -1.93 -8.64 7.28
C HIS A 100 -3.40 -8.62 6.83
N ARG A 101 -4.32 -9.13 7.66
CA ARG A 101 -5.77 -9.13 7.36
C ARG A 101 -6.45 -7.81 7.66
N TYR A 102 -6.10 -7.13 8.75
CA TYR A 102 -6.81 -5.94 9.22
C TYR A 102 -6.10 -4.62 8.91
N LEU A 103 -4.76 -4.63 8.90
CA LEU A 103 -3.98 -3.45 8.59
C LEU A 103 -4.24 -2.85 7.19
N PRO A 104 -4.67 -3.61 6.14
CA PRO A 104 -5.05 -3.01 4.86
C PRO A 104 -6.20 -2.01 4.95
N TYR A 105 -7.13 -2.15 5.91
CA TYR A 105 -8.22 -1.20 6.09
C TYR A 105 -7.71 0.14 6.63
N VAL A 106 -6.79 0.08 7.59
CA VAL A 106 -6.13 1.28 8.15
C VAL A 106 -5.28 1.96 7.07
N LEU A 107 -4.56 1.16 6.26
CA LEU A 107 -3.83 1.68 5.11
C LEU A 107 -4.77 2.36 4.10
N LEU A 108 -5.92 1.76 3.78
CA LEU A 108 -6.85 2.33 2.82
C LEU A 108 -7.37 3.70 3.30
N LEU A 109 -7.72 3.82 4.58
CA LEU A 109 -8.14 5.10 5.17
C LEU A 109 -7.02 6.14 5.15
N SER A 110 -5.81 5.75 5.56
CA SER A 110 -4.64 6.63 5.55
C SER A 110 -4.30 7.08 4.12
N ALA A 111 -4.29 6.17 3.17
CA ALA A 111 -4.01 6.46 1.76
C ALA A 111 -5.11 7.30 1.11
N ALA A 112 -6.39 7.09 1.44
CA ALA A 112 -7.48 7.94 0.96
C ALA A 112 -7.35 9.37 1.49
N LEU A 113 -6.96 9.52 2.76
CA LEU A 113 -6.71 10.83 3.37
C LEU A 113 -5.49 11.51 2.74
N ASP A 114 -4.39 10.78 2.54
CA ASP A 114 -3.19 11.25 1.86
C ASP A 114 -3.49 11.69 0.42
N ILE A 115 -4.26 10.87 -0.32
CA ILE A 115 -4.76 11.21 -1.66
C ILE A 115 -5.58 12.50 -1.63
N TYR A 116 -6.47 12.68 -0.65
CA TYR A 116 -7.34 13.86 -0.56
C TYR A 116 -6.60 15.14 -0.17
N LEU A 117 -5.62 15.05 0.73
CA LEU A 117 -4.88 16.22 1.22
C LEU A 117 -3.67 16.58 0.35
N VAL A 118 -2.97 15.59 -0.19
CA VAL A 118 -1.67 15.80 -0.83
C VAL A 118 -1.76 15.90 -2.35
N LEU A 119 -2.60 15.07 -3.00
CA LEU A 119 -2.64 14.99 -4.47
C LEU A 119 -3.43 16.09 -5.19
N PRO A 120 -4.61 16.57 -4.71
CA PRO A 120 -5.39 17.56 -5.46
C PRO A 120 -4.96 19.01 -5.24
N LEU A 121 -3.99 19.29 -4.34
CA LEU A 121 -3.80 20.65 -3.84
C LEU A 121 -2.61 21.44 -4.40
N LYS A 122 -1.68 20.85 -5.17
CA LYS A 122 -0.49 21.60 -5.64
C LYS A 122 -0.15 21.30 -7.11
N PRO A 123 0.04 22.35 -7.94
CA PRO A 123 0.25 22.25 -9.39
C PRO A 123 1.53 21.53 -9.77
#